data_AF-A0A9E7HG74-F1
#
_entry.id   AF-A0A9E7HG74-F1
#
_cell.length_a   1.000
_cell.length_b   1.000
_cell.length_c   1.000
_cell.angle_alpha   90.00
_cell.angle_beta   90.00
_cell.angle_gamma   90.00
#
_symmetry.space_group_name_H-M   'P 1'
#
loop_
_entity.id
_entity.type
_entity.pdbx_description
1 polymer ?
#
loop_
_entity_poly.entity_id
_entity_poly.type
_entity_poly.pdbx_seq_one_letter_code
_entity_poly.pdbx_strand_id
1 'polypeptide(L)'
;MLEAFYYMSHQSQSISLLDDTDKQIRERSCIEQVKRLKEARNVYREELVDCVRQCAWYRISLFSHWKQRGMYATCMWVVELLLVLSNTDSVFCYVPEFYLESLVDSFHALRKSDPSFVSSAIFIKQGLASFVTFVVKHFNDPRILSADIKDLLLHSISSLVQCKDYLVAFEDNKEAIQRLPRALLLAFDNRSWIPVANIILRLCKGSGFSYSNHAGSSSSALFQVLLREACVHDEALFSSFLNRLFNTLSWTMTELSVSIREMQENYQIGDLQQRKCSVVFDLSCNLAKILEFCTCEIPQAFLLGPDMNLRRLTELIIFILNHIIFTSDSEFFDMSVRRPCQYQEKTNRAIILAPLVGIITSLMDAHTNLEPMELNDVVGVFVSMDCPATVFQCLLGYNWSNVLRGDASLTKLAKLEEFSSNLRSRTEAIKRTESFVRTGDNEAEDCCCICYACNSDAMFEPCHHKSCHGCITRHLLNGQRCFFCNAIVTSVVKPEPRNHSWETRGWL
;
A
#
# COMPACT_ATOMS: atom_id res chain seq x y z
N MET A 1 2.04 -20.88 26.68
CA MET A 1 3.11 -20.32 25.80
C MET A 1 2.82 -18.88 25.43
N LEU A 2 1.60 -18.53 25.01
CA LEU A 2 1.16 -17.15 24.80
C LEU A 2 1.47 -16.23 26.01
N GLU A 3 1.17 -16.68 27.24
CA GLU A 3 1.55 -15.94 28.45
C GLU A 3 3.06 -15.72 28.59
N ALA A 4 3.88 -16.72 28.25
CA ALA A 4 5.33 -16.57 28.31
C ALA A 4 5.84 -15.52 27.31
N PHE A 5 5.26 -15.44 26.10
CA PHE A 5 5.56 -14.37 25.13
C PHE A 5 5.08 -13.00 25.59
N TYR A 6 3.91 -12.93 26.24
CA TYR A 6 3.42 -11.71 26.85
C TYR A 6 4.43 -11.16 27.87
N TYR A 7 4.90 -11.99 28.81
CA TYR A 7 5.89 -11.55 29.80
C TYR A 7 7.26 -11.18 29.18
N MET A 8 7.70 -11.87 28.12
CA MET A 8 8.94 -11.52 27.41
C MET A 8 8.83 -10.18 26.68
N SER A 9 7.71 -9.92 26.01
CA SER A 9 7.45 -8.62 25.36
C SER A 9 7.31 -7.50 26.40
N HIS A 10 6.58 -7.76 27.48
CA HIS A 10 6.37 -6.83 28.58
C HIS A 10 7.70 -6.50 29.28
N GLN A 11 8.58 -7.48 29.46
CA GLN A 11 9.93 -7.25 29.99
C GLN A 11 10.70 -6.21 29.14
N SER A 12 10.71 -6.37 27.81
CA SER A 12 11.39 -5.41 26.92
C SER A 12 10.77 -4.01 26.99
N GLN A 13 9.44 -3.94 27.07
CA GLN A 13 8.73 -2.66 27.18
C GLN A 13 8.99 -1.98 28.52
N SER A 14 8.96 -2.72 29.63
CA SER A 14 9.28 -2.22 30.97
C SER A 14 10.72 -1.72 31.07
N ILE A 15 11.68 -2.37 30.40
CA ILE A 15 13.07 -1.88 30.30
C ILE A 15 13.10 -0.52 29.60
N SER A 16 12.44 -0.39 28.44
CA SER A 16 12.37 0.89 27.71
C SER A 16 11.71 2.00 28.54
N LEU A 17 10.64 1.69 29.28
CA LEU A 17 9.96 2.65 30.15
C LEU A 17 10.84 3.12 31.30
N LEU A 18 11.65 2.21 31.87
CA LEU A 18 12.62 2.56 32.91
C LEU A 18 13.73 3.47 32.36
N ASP A 19 14.27 3.15 31.18
CA ASP A 19 15.30 3.97 30.53
C ASP A 19 14.79 5.39 30.23
N ASP A 20 13.57 5.52 29.72
CA ASP A 20 12.91 6.80 29.48
C ASP A 20 12.64 7.56 30.80
N THR A 21 12.21 6.86 31.84
CA THR A 21 11.96 7.45 33.16
C THR A 21 13.26 7.97 33.78
N ASP A 22 14.35 7.20 33.70
CA ASP A 22 15.67 7.62 34.19
C ASP A 22 16.22 8.80 33.39
N LYS A 23 15.96 8.85 32.07
CA LYS A 23 16.28 10.02 31.24
C LYS A 23 15.52 11.26 31.69
N GLN A 24 14.21 11.15 31.91
CA GLN A 24 13.39 12.27 32.38
C GLN A 24 13.79 12.75 33.78
N ILE A 25 14.23 11.85 34.67
CA ILE A 25 14.76 12.21 35.98
C ILE A 25 16.06 13.03 35.85
N ARG A 26 16.92 12.71 34.87
CA ARG A 26 18.18 13.45 34.62
C ARG A 26 17.95 14.83 34.02
N GLU A 27 16.91 15.00 33.20
CA GLU A 27 16.67 16.22 32.43
C GLU A 27 15.75 17.24 33.14
N ARG A 28 14.91 16.81 34.09
CA ARG A 28 13.95 17.70 34.77
C ARG A 28 14.52 18.37 36.03
N SER A 29 14.21 19.65 36.22
CA SER A 29 14.66 20.46 37.35
C SER A 29 13.64 20.60 38.51
N CYS A 30 12.37 20.24 38.30
CA CYS A 30 11.32 20.37 39.31
C CYS A 30 11.34 19.22 40.33
N ILE A 31 11.58 19.55 41.60
CA ILE A 31 11.74 18.57 42.71
C ILE A 31 10.51 17.66 42.88
N GLU A 32 9.30 18.22 42.83
CA GLU A 32 8.06 17.45 43.02
C GLU A 32 7.80 16.49 41.86
N GLN A 33 8.07 16.90 40.62
CA GLN A 33 7.98 16.01 39.46
C GLN A 33 9.05 14.92 39.48
N VAL A 34 10.28 15.26 39.90
CA VAL A 34 11.36 14.28 40.07
C VAL A 34 11.01 13.26 41.15
N LYS A 35 10.34 13.67 42.24
CA LYS A 35 9.86 12.77 43.29
C LYS A 35 8.83 11.78 42.74
N ARG A 36 7.82 12.25 42.00
CA ARG A 36 6.82 11.40 41.34
C ARG A 36 7.45 10.44 40.31
N LEU A 37 8.42 10.90 39.53
CA LEU A 37 9.14 10.05 38.58
C LEU A 37 9.97 8.97 39.29
N LYS A 38 10.57 9.26 40.44
CA LYS A 38 11.27 8.25 41.26
C LYS A 38 10.32 7.21 41.85
N GLU A 39 9.13 7.61 42.26
CA GLU A 39 8.07 6.71 42.72
C GLU A 39 7.59 5.80 41.58
N ALA A 40 7.27 6.37 40.41
CA ALA A 40 6.90 5.61 39.22
C ALA A 40 8.01 4.64 38.77
N ARG A 41 9.27 5.07 38.80
CA ARG A 41 10.42 4.21 38.51
C ARG A 41 10.50 3.00 39.43
N ASN A 42 10.19 3.16 40.73
CA ASN A 42 10.19 2.03 41.65
C ASN A 42 9.09 1.02 41.31
N VAL A 43 7.89 1.49 40.95
CA VAL A 43 6.80 0.62 40.47
C VAL A 43 7.21 -0.15 39.21
N TYR A 44 7.73 0.54 38.20
CA TYR A 44 8.22 -0.10 36.97
C TYR A 44 9.34 -1.10 37.23
N ARG A 45 10.20 -0.83 38.23
CA ARG A 45 11.28 -1.74 38.61
C ARG A 45 10.72 -3.02 39.27
N GLU A 46 9.74 -2.90 40.14
CA GLU A 46 9.08 -4.06 40.76
C GLU A 46 8.35 -4.90 39.71
N GLU A 47 7.57 -4.27 38.82
CA GLU A 47 6.94 -4.93 37.69
C GLU A 47 7.94 -5.63 36.77
N LEU A 48 9.08 -4.99 36.48
CA LEU A 48 10.15 -5.59 35.69
C LEU A 48 10.74 -6.81 36.40
N VAL A 49 11.02 -6.72 37.71
CA VAL A 49 11.58 -7.85 38.48
C VAL A 49 10.62 -9.04 38.43
N ASP A 50 9.32 -8.81 38.58
CA ASP A 50 8.33 -9.88 38.49
C ASP A 50 8.22 -10.43 37.07
N CYS A 51 8.25 -9.60 36.03
CA CYS A 51 8.31 -10.04 34.65
C CYS A 51 9.56 -10.90 34.37
N VAL A 52 10.73 -10.49 34.85
CA VAL A 52 11.99 -11.24 34.72
C VAL A 52 11.90 -12.59 35.41
N ARG A 53 11.34 -12.64 36.63
CA ARG A 53 11.12 -13.89 37.35
C ARG A 53 10.21 -14.81 36.56
N GLN A 54 9.06 -14.32 36.09
CA GLN A 54 8.12 -15.11 35.28
C GLN A 54 8.77 -15.60 33.99
N CYS A 55 9.53 -14.75 33.29
CA CYS A 55 10.30 -15.15 32.12
C CYS A 55 11.31 -16.26 32.44
N ALA A 56 12.02 -16.17 33.57
CA ALA A 56 12.94 -17.22 34.00
C ALA A 56 12.22 -18.54 34.32
N TRP A 57 11.08 -18.49 35.01
CA TRP A 57 10.24 -19.65 35.26
C TRP A 57 9.76 -20.30 33.97
N TYR A 58 9.25 -19.53 33.02
CA TYR A 58 8.85 -20.05 31.72
C TYR A 58 10.02 -20.60 30.91
N ARG A 59 11.18 -19.94 30.93
CA ARG A 59 12.41 -20.42 30.28
C ARG A 59 12.82 -21.80 30.80
N ILE A 60 12.80 -22.01 32.10
CA ILE A 60 13.20 -23.28 32.72
C ILE A 60 12.12 -24.36 32.55
N SER A 61 10.85 -24.00 32.75
CA SER A 61 9.74 -24.96 32.81
C SER A 61 9.17 -25.32 31.45
N LEU A 62 8.91 -24.36 30.57
CA LEU A 62 8.27 -24.57 29.26
C LEU A 62 9.27 -24.66 28.12
N PHE A 63 10.39 -23.94 28.22
CA PHE A 63 11.39 -23.83 27.17
C PHE A 63 12.67 -24.63 27.46
N SER A 64 12.55 -25.75 28.17
CA SER A 64 13.69 -26.67 28.28
C SER A 64 14.09 -27.22 26.90
N HIS A 65 15.38 -27.50 26.72
CA HIS A 65 15.94 -27.92 25.43
C HIS A 65 15.20 -29.14 24.81
N TRP A 66 14.78 -30.11 25.63
CA TRP A 66 14.04 -31.27 25.14
C TRP A 66 12.59 -30.94 24.75
N LYS A 67 11.91 -30.04 25.48
CA LYS A 67 10.54 -29.59 25.17
C LYS A 67 10.51 -28.80 23.87
N GLN A 68 11.48 -27.91 23.68
CA GLN A 68 11.60 -27.15 22.43
C GLN A 68 11.93 -28.08 21.24
N ARG A 69 12.75 -29.11 21.43
CA ARG A 69 12.99 -30.16 20.40
C ARG A 69 11.71 -30.92 20.07
N GLY A 70 10.97 -31.33 21.08
CA GLY A 70 9.68 -32.01 20.92
C GLY A 70 8.67 -31.13 20.19
N MET A 71 8.54 -29.87 20.60
CA MET A 71 7.67 -28.89 19.94
C MET A 71 8.07 -28.67 18.48
N TYR A 72 9.36 -28.53 18.18
CA TYR A 72 9.83 -28.40 16.80
C TYR A 72 9.48 -29.63 15.96
N ALA A 73 9.76 -30.84 16.47
CA ALA A 73 9.41 -32.08 15.78
C ALA A 73 7.90 -32.20 15.54
N THR A 74 7.08 -31.86 16.53
CA THR A 74 5.63 -31.82 16.41
C THR A 74 5.18 -30.78 15.38
N CYS A 75 5.75 -29.57 15.39
CA CYS A 75 5.42 -28.55 14.38
C CYS A 75 5.69 -29.07 12.98
N MET A 76 6.90 -29.58 12.72
CA MET A 76 7.26 -30.07 11.39
C MET A 76 6.38 -31.24 10.96
N TRP A 77 6.08 -32.17 11.88
CA TRP A 77 5.16 -33.26 11.60
C TRP A 77 3.73 -32.79 11.31
N VAL A 78 3.21 -31.82 12.07
CA VAL A 78 1.88 -31.24 11.84
C VAL A 78 1.82 -30.51 10.50
N VAL A 79 2.85 -29.75 10.11
CA VAL A 79 2.92 -29.12 8.78
C VAL A 79 2.78 -30.17 7.68
N GLU A 80 3.60 -31.23 7.74
CA GLU A 80 3.58 -32.30 6.73
C GLU A 80 2.23 -33.01 6.69
N LEU A 81 1.67 -33.33 7.85
CA LEU A 81 0.34 -33.92 7.94
C LEU A 81 -0.72 -33.04 7.29
N LEU A 82 -0.73 -31.74 7.61
CA LEU A 82 -1.69 -30.80 7.05
C LEU A 82 -1.51 -30.63 5.53
N LEU A 83 -0.29 -30.66 5.02
CA LEU A 83 -0.02 -30.64 3.58
C LEU A 83 -0.55 -31.89 2.87
N VAL A 84 -0.39 -33.07 3.48
CA VAL A 84 -0.93 -34.33 2.94
C VAL A 84 -2.46 -34.30 2.97
N LEU A 85 -3.05 -33.90 4.08
CA LEU A 85 -4.51 -33.78 4.22
C LEU A 85 -5.08 -32.75 3.24
N SER A 86 -4.37 -31.65 2.98
CA SER A 86 -4.84 -30.62 2.05
C SER A 86 -4.79 -31.02 0.57
N ASN A 87 -4.10 -32.10 0.23
CA ASN A 87 -4.18 -32.73 -1.09
C ASN A 87 -5.39 -33.68 -1.21
N THR A 88 -6.04 -34.02 -0.09
CA THR A 88 -7.21 -34.90 -0.05
C THR A 88 -8.45 -34.04 0.19
N ASP A 89 -8.93 -33.37 -0.87
CA ASP A 89 -9.85 -32.21 -0.81
C ASP A 89 -10.97 -32.30 0.23
N SER A 90 -11.75 -33.39 0.23
CA SER A 90 -12.90 -33.53 1.12
C SER A 90 -12.54 -33.61 2.61
N VAL A 91 -11.32 -34.01 2.95
CA VAL A 91 -10.90 -34.23 4.35
C VAL A 91 -10.42 -32.93 5.00
N PHE A 92 -9.79 -32.05 4.22
CA PHE A 92 -9.16 -30.84 4.75
C PHE A 92 -10.17 -29.88 5.40
N CYS A 93 -11.39 -29.77 4.86
CA CYS A 93 -12.46 -28.94 5.41
C CYS A 93 -12.92 -29.36 6.82
N TYR A 94 -12.63 -30.60 7.24
CA TYR A 94 -12.99 -31.12 8.56
C TYR A 94 -11.84 -31.01 9.57
N VAL A 95 -10.67 -30.52 9.17
CA VAL A 95 -9.54 -30.34 10.07
C VAL A 95 -9.85 -29.21 11.06
N PRO A 96 -9.80 -29.45 12.38
CA PRO A 96 -10.01 -28.41 13.36
C PRO A 96 -8.99 -27.27 13.26
N GLU A 97 -9.47 -26.03 13.31
CA GLU A 97 -8.65 -24.81 13.20
C GLU A 97 -7.53 -24.75 14.24
N PHE A 98 -7.76 -25.34 15.42
CA PHE A 98 -6.77 -25.45 16.50
C PHE A 98 -5.42 -26.04 16.03
N TYR A 99 -5.42 -26.97 15.06
CA TYR A 99 -4.18 -27.53 14.54
C TYR A 99 -3.37 -26.50 13.74
N LEU A 100 -4.05 -25.62 13.01
CA LEU A 100 -3.42 -24.56 12.22
C LEU A 100 -2.91 -23.44 13.14
N GLU A 101 -3.74 -23.01 14.09
CA GLU A 101 -3.37 -22.00 15.08
C GLU A 101 -2.18 -22.45 15.93
N SER A 102 -2.27 -23.64 16.53
CA SER A 102 -1.20 -24.22 17.34
C SER A 102 0.09 -24.39 16.56
N LEU A 103 0.00 -24.76 15.28
CA LEU A 103 1.16 -24.89 14.41
C LEU A 103 1.85 -23.54 14.21
N VAL A 104 1.10 -22.52 13.78
CA VAL A 104 1.66 -21.20 13.48
C VAL A 104 2.24 -20.54 14.73
N ASP A 105 1.51 -20.62 15.85
CA ASP A 105 1.95 -20.07 17.13
C ASP A 105 3.21 -20.77 17.64
N SER A 106 3.24 -22.09 17.59
CA SER A 106 4.42 -22.86 18.03
C SER A 106 5.62 -22.61 17.13
N PHE A 107 5.42 -22.47 15.81
CA PHE A 107 6.47 -22.11 14.87
C PHE A 107 7.07 -20.73 15.17
N HIS A 108 6.22 -19.72 15.36
CA HIS A 108 6.69 -18.37 15.68
C HIS A 108 7.25 -18.26 17.10
N ALA A 109 6.75 -19.06 18.03
CA ALA A 109 7.31 -19.19 19.37
C ALA A 109 8.75 -19.69 19.33
N LEU A 110 8.99 -20.79 18.60
CA LEU A 110 10.34 -21.33 18.40
C LEU A 110 11.25 -20.31 17.71
N ARG A 111 10.75 -19.63 16.67
CA ARG A 111 11.52 -18.63 15.91
C ARG A 111 11.92 -17.42 16.75
N LYS A 112 11.03 -16.92 17.60
CA LYS A 112 11.24 -15.71 18.42
C LYS A 112 11.85 -16.02 19.79
N SER A 113 12.24 -17.27 20.06
CA SER A 113 12.84 -17.66 21.33
C SER A 113 14.18 -16.96 21.57
N ASP A 114 14.41 -16.50 22.80
CA ASP A 114 15.66 -15.92 23.26
C ASP A 114 16.12 -16.65 24.55
N PRO A 115 17.29 -17.32 24.58
CA PRO A 115 18.21 -17.52 23.46
C PRO A 115 17.59 -18.41 22.37
N SER A 116 18.01 -18.22 21.11
CA SER A 116 17.47 -18.97 19.97
C SER A 116 17.73 -20.47 20.15
N PHE A 117 16.67 -21.26 20.38
CA PHE A 117 16.79 -22.71 20.53
C PHE A 117 17.21 -23.40 19.22
N VAL A 118 16.60 -22.95 18.12
CA VAL A 118 16.93 -23.38 16.76
C VAL A 118 17.58 -22.20 16.09
N SER A 119 18.85 -22.33 15.70
CA SER A 119 19.45 -21.31 14.82
C SER A 119 18.62 -21.25 13.53
N SER A 120 18.48 -20.06 12.93
CA SER A 120 17.79 -19.92 11.63
C SER A 120 18.27 -20.96 10.62
N ALA A 121 19.54 -21.36 10.68
CA ALA A 121 20.14 -22.41 9.86
C ALA A 121 19.48 -23.80 10.00
N ILE A 122 19.00 -24.22 11.18
CA ILE A 122 18.32 -25.51 11.35
C ILE A 122 16.89 -25.45 10.80
N PHE A 123 16.17 -24.35 11.02
CA PHE A 123 14.86 -24.11 10.38
C PHE A 123 14.98 -24.18 8.86
N ILE A 124 15.96 -23.46 8.31
CA ILE A 124 16.21 -23.40 6.86
C ILE A 124 16.57 -24.78 6.31
N LYS A 125 17.37 -25.57 7.04
CA LYS A 125 17.76 -26.93 6.61
C LYS A 125 16.62 -27.95 6.73
N GLN A 126 15.69 -27.79 7.67
CA GLN A 126 14.66 -28.79 7.95
C GLN A 126 13.30 -28.13 8.26
N GLY A 127 12.34 -28.36 7.36
CA GLY A 127 10.91 -28.09 7.57
C GLY A 127 10.42 -26.64 7.39
N LEU A 128 11.31 -25.63 7.30
CA LEU A 128 10.89 -24.28 6.87
C LEU A 128 10.26 -24.30 5.48
N ALA A 129 10.81 -25.07 4.54
CA ALA A 129 10.25 -25.18 3.19
C ALA A 129 8.79 -25.66 3.21
N SER A 130 8.49 -26.70 3.98
CA SER A 130 7.13 -27.22 4.14
C SER A 130 6.21 -26.21 4.80
N PHE A 131 6.69 -25.49 5.82
CA PHE A 131 5.92 -24.43 6.48
C PHE A 131 5.59 -23.28 5.50
N VAL A 132 6.58 -22.83 4.72
CA VAL A 132 6.41 -21.81 3.67
C VAL A 132 5.40 -22.29 2.63
N THR A 133 5.53 -23.53 2.14
CA THR A 133 4.56 -24.13 1.22
C THR A 133 3.15 -24.13 1.82
N PHE A 134 3.01 -24.51 3.10
CA PHE A 134 1.72 -24.54 3.76
C PHE A 134 1.09 -23.14 3.86
N VAL A 135 1.80 -22.14 4.37
CA VAL A 135 1.23 -20.79 4.54
C VAL A 135 0.87 -20.16 3.19
N VAL A 136 1.72 -20.31 2.17
CA VAL A 136 1.45 -19.77 0.82
C VAL A 136 0.25 -20.46 0.17
N LYS A 137 0.16 -21.79 0.27
CA LYS A 137 -0.92 -22.55 -0.37
C LYS A 137 -2.28 -22.26 0.26
N HIS A 138 -2.33 -21.94 1.56
CA HIS A 138 -3.60 -21.93 2.31
C HIS A 138 -4.10 -20.57 2.78
N PHE A 139 -3.31 -19.49 2.75
CA PHE A 139 -3.78 -18.18 3.26
C PHE A 139 -5.01 -17.64 2.51
N ASN A 140 -5.16 -17.99 1.23
CA ASN A 140 -6.32 -17.63 0.41
C ASN A 140 -7.11 -18.86 -0.07
N ASP A 141 -7.06 -19.96 0.68
CA ASP A 141 -7.78 -21.19 0.34
C ASP A 141 -9.27 -21.07 0.73
N PRO A 142 -10.21 -21.29 -0.21
CA PRO A 142 -11.65 -21.20 0.07
C PRO A 142 -12.15 -22.25 1.06
N ARG A 143 -11.41 -23.36 1.25
CA ARG A 143 -11.75 -24.43 2.21
C ARG A 143 -11.55 -23.99 3.66
N ILE A 144 -10.68 -23.01 3.91
CA ILE A 144 -10.55 -22.39 5.23
C ILE A 144 -11.62 -21.30 5.33
N LEU A 145 -12.62 -21.51 6.18
CA LEU A 145 -13.73 -20.57 6.37
C LEU A 145 -13.39 -19.48 7.37
N SER A 146 -12.67 -19.82 8.44
CA SER A 146 -12.24 -18.85 9.44
C SER A 146 -11.24 -17.89 8.85
N ALA A 147 -11.64 -16.63 8.85
CA ALA A 147 -10.83 -15.58 8.30
C ALA A 147 -9.76 -15.11 9.31
N ASP A 148 -9.90 -15.42 10.60
CA ASP A 148 -8.86 -15.20 11.60
C ASP A 148 -7.66 -16.12 11.34
N ILE A 149 -7.91 -17.36 10.90
CA ILE A 149 -6.84 -18.27 10.43
C ILE A 149 -6.18 -17.74 9.16
N LYS A 150 -6.94 -17.19 8.21
CA LYS A 150 -6.36 -16.56 7.01
C LYS A 150 -5.46 -15.38 7.35
N ASP A 151 -5.92 -14.52 8.26
CA ASP A 151 -5.16 -13.37 8.75
C ASP A 151 -3.91 -13.83 9.51
N LEU A 152 -4.00 -14.90 10.30
CA LEU A 152 -2.85 -15.53 10.97
C LEU A 152 -1.79 -16.01 9.96
N LEU A 153 -2.21 -16.71 8.89
CA LEU A 153 -1.30 -17.18 7.83
C LEU A 153 -0.67 -16.00 7.05
N LEU A 154 -1.45 -14.97 6.74
CA LEU A 154 -0.94 -13.74 6.11
C LEU A 154 0.07 -13.01 6.99
N HIS A 155 -0.21 -12.90 8.30
CA HIS A 155 0.73 -12.32 9.25
C HIS A 155 2.02 -13.15 9.37
N SER A 156 1.93 -14.48 9.28
CA SER A 156 3.12 -15.34 9.21
C SER A 156 3.96 -15.04 7.98
N ILE A 157 3.35 -14.95 6.79
CA ILE A 157 4.08 -14.59 5.55
C ILE A 157 4.74 -13.22 5.73
N SER A 158 3.96 -12.21 6.14
CA SER A 158 4.45 -10.84 6.36
C SER A 158 5.65 -10.79 7.31
N SER A 159 5.61 -11.54 8.42
CA SER A 159 6.69 -11.57 9.39
C SER A 159 7.94 -12.32 8.90
N LEU A 160 7.77 -13.32 8.04
CA LEU A 160 8.89 -14.09 7.49
C LEU A 160 9.61 -13.32 6.38
N VAL A 161 8.90 -12.75 5.42
CA VAL A 161 9.50 -12.01 4.29
C VAL A 161 10.28 -10.76 4.73
N GLN A 162 10.04 -10.27 5.96
CA GLN A 162 10.81 -9.16 6.54
C GLN A 162 12.27 -9.53 6.84
N CYS A 163 12.56 -10.81 7.08
CA CYS A 163 13.89 -11.28 7.45
C CYS A 163 14.60 -11.94 6.26
N LYS A 164 15.85 -11.51 5.99
CA LYS A 164 16.61 -11.91 4.79
C LYS A 164 16.74 -13.43 4.65
N ASP A 165 17.07 -14.13 5.73
CA ASP A 165 17.30 -15.57 5.69
C ASP A 165 16.03 -16.36 5.35
N TYR A 166 14.87 -15.88 5.81
CA TYR A 166 13.58 -16.51 5.51
C TYR A 166 13.08 -16.11 4.13
N LEU A 167 13.37 -14.91 3.64
CA LEU A 167 13.03 -14.50 2.28
C LEU A 167 13.67 -15.42 1.23
N VAL A 168 14.93 -15.81 1.43
CA VAL A 168 15.61 -16.81 0.57
C VAL A 168 14.82 -18.13 0.54
N ALA A 169 14.24 -18.56 1.66
CA ALA A 169 13.40 -19.77 1.69
C ALA A 169 12.09 -19.61 0.90
N PHE A 170 11.57 -18.39 0.70
CA PHE A 170 10.47 -18.15 -0.25
C PHE A 170 10.98 -18.18 -1.70
N GLU A 171 12.16 -17.62 -1.96
CA GLU A 171 12.78 -17.61 -3.30
C GLU A 171 13.15 -19.01 -3.80
N ASP A 172 13.49 -19.92 -2.90
CA ASP A 172 13.82 -21.32 -3.22
C ASP A 172 12.58 -22.25 -3.25
N ASN A 173 11.40 -21.75 -2.84
CA ASN A 173 10.20 -22.58 -2.68
C ASN A 173 9.31 -22.55 -3.93
N LYS A 174 9.13 -23.70 -4.57
CA LYS A 174 8.34 -23.84 -5.81
C LYS A 174 6.90 -23.32 -5.68
N GLU A 175 6.24 -23.59 -4.56
CA GLU A 175 4.87 -23.17 -4.31
C GLU A 175 4.77 -21.66 -4.07
N ALA A 176 5.76 -21.08 -3.37
CA ALA A 176 5.89 -19.63 -3.23
C ALA A 176 6.06 -18.93 -4.58
N ILE A 177 7.01 -19.39 -5.40
CA ILE A 177 7.27 -18.83 -6.74
C ILE A 177 6.01 -18.85 -7.62
N GLN A 178 5.28 -19.98 -7.63
CA GLN A 178 4.16 -20.18 -8.55
C GLN A 178 2.86 -19.52 -8.09
N ARG A 179 2.54 -19.55 -6.79
CA ARG A 179 1.22 -19.14 -6.28
C ARG A 179 1.21 -17.78 -5.61
N LEU A 180 2.28 -17.41 -4.89
CA LEU A 180 2.26 -16.23 -4.02
C LEU A 180 1.95 -14.92 -4.75
N PRO A 181 2.54 -14.60 -5.92
CA PRO A 181 2.28 -13.33 -6.60
C PRO A 181 0.80 -13.15 -6.94
N ARG A 182 0.21 -14.14 -7.63
CA ARG A 182 -1.19 -14.11 -8.04
C ARG A 182 -2.14 -14.15 -6.85
N ALA A 183 -1.84 -14.96 -5.84
CA ALA A 183 -2.67 -15.07 -4.64
C ALA A 183 -2.69 -13.77 -3.82
N LEU A 184 -1.58 -13.01 -3.76
CA LEU A 184 -1.54 -11.70 -3.10
C LEU A 184 -2.41 -10.67 -3.84
N LEU A 185 -2.34 -10.62 -5.17
CA LEU A 185 -3.19 -9.72 -5.97
C LEU A 185 -4.69 -10.02 -5.76
N LEU A 186 -5.05 -11.31 -5.68
CA LEU A 186 -6.43 -11.75 -5.40
C LEU A 186 -6.89 -11.37 -3.98
N ALA A 187 -6.03 -11.57 -2.98
CA ALA A 187 -6.31 -11.33 -1.57
C ALA A 187 -6.24 -9.85 -1.15
N PHE A 188 -5.86 -8.95 -2.06
CA PHE A 188 -5.96 -7.51 -1.82
C PHE A 188 -7.43 -7.09 -1.87
N ASP A 189 -8.13 -7.19 -0.74
CA ASP A 189 -9.54 -6.87 -0.58
C ASP A 189 -9.80 -5.95 0.64
N ASN A 190 -11.06 -5.61 0.90
CA ASN A 190 -11.42 -4.68 1.97
C ASN A 190 -11.01 -5.17 3.38
N ARG A 191 -10.76 -6.47 3.58
CA ARG A 191 -10.38 -7.04 4.87
C ARG A 191 -8.87 -7.12 5.02
N SER A 192 -8.18 -7.69 4.04
CA SER A 192 -6.79 -8.12 4.16
C SER A 192 -5.80 -7.22 3.40
N TRP A 193 -6.24 -6.07 2.87
CA TRP A 193 -5.35 -5.17 2.12
C TRP A 193 -4.11 -4.71 2.92
N ILE A 194 -4.20 -4.49 4.23
CA ILE A 194 -3.07 -4.03 5.06
C ILE A 194 -1.93 -5.08 5.08
N PRO A 195 -2.16 -6.33 5.54
CA PRO A 195 -1.10 -7.33 5.54
C PRO A 195 -0.61 -7.65 4.12
N VAL A 196 -1.50 -7.69 3.12
CA VAL A 196 -1.12 -7.92 1.72
C VAL A 196 -0.25 -6.79 1.18
N ALA A 197 -0.61 -5.53 1.40
CA ALA A 197 0.19 -4.37 1.02
C ALA A 197 1.59 -4.42 1.64
N ASN A 198 1.69 -4.78 2.91
CA ASN A 198 2.98 -4.91 3.60
C ASN A 198 3.85 -6.02 3.00
N ILE A 199 3.25 -7.15 2.59
CA ILE A 199 3.96 -8.24 1.90
C ILE A 199 4.42 -7.78 0.53
N ILE A 200 3.52 -7.26 -0.31
CA ILE A 200 3.84 -6.77 -1.66
C ILE A 200 4.94 -5.72 -1.59
N LEU A 201 4.81 -4.73 -0.71
CA LEU A 201 5.82 -3.70 -0.51
C LEU A 201 7.18 -4.32 -0.13
N ARG A 202 7.21 -5.32 0.75
CA ARG A 202 8.45 -6.00 1.14
C ARG A 202 9.10 -6.74 -0.03
N LEU A 203 8.32 -7.39 -0.88
CA LEU A 203 8.79 -8.10 -2.07
C LEU A 203 9.27 -7.11 -3.15
N CYS A 204 8.56 -6.00 -3.33
CA CYS A 204 8.86 -4.93 -4.28
C CYS A 204 9.95 -3.96 -3.80
N LYS A 205 10.46 -4.07 -2.56
CA LYS A 205 11.56 -3.21 -2.09
C LYS A 205 12.74 -3.30 -3.04
N GLY A 206 13.22 -2.17 -3.55
CA GLY A 206 14.34 -2.11 -4.50
C GLY A 206 14.00 -1.41 -5.82
N SER A 207 12.72 -1.18 -6.09
CA SER A 207 12.24 -0.37 -7.23
C SER A 207 11.88 1.06 -6.80
N GLY A 208 11.82 2.00 -7.75
CA GLY A 208 11.24 3.34 -7.57
C GLY A 208 12.23 4.50 -7.44
N PHE A 209 11.69 5.68 -7.10
CA PHE A 209 12.37 6.97 -7.03
C PHE A 209 13.40 7.01 -5.90
N SER A 210 13.00 6.64 -4.69
CA SER A 210 13.82 6.64 -3.48
C SER A 210 14.94 5.59 -3.48
N TYR A 211 15.07 4.81 -4.55
CA TYR A 211 16.13 3.81 -4.62
C TYR A 211 17.44 4.45 -5.10
N SER A 212 18.34 4.67 -4.14
CA SER A 212 19.79 4.62 -4.34
C SER A 212 20.30 3.42 -3.55
N ASN A 213 21.30 2.71 -4.07
CA ASN A 213 21.86 1.43 -3.59
C ASN A 213 22.06 1.32 -2.06
N HIS A 214 21.00 1.14 -1.28
CA HIS A 214 21.09 0.78 0.12
C HIS A 214 21.33 -0.73 0.21
N ALA A 215 22.62 -1.08 0.32
CA ALA A 215 23.17 -2.44 0.41
C ALA A 215 22.78 -3.24 1.68
N GLY A 216 21.61 -3.01 2.27
CA GLY A 216 21.21 -3.63 3.55
C GLY A 216 19.75 -4.08 3.66
N SER A 217 18.91 -3.85 2.65
CA SER A 217 17.50 -4.26 2.67
C SER A 217 17.31 -5.58 1.91
N SER A 218 16.67 -6.57 2.55
CA SER A 218 16.21 -7.85 1.97
C SER A 218 15.22 -7.68 0.80
N SER A 219 15.67 -7.16 -0.34
CA SER A 219 14.91 -7.08 -1.59
C SER A 219 14.92 -8.42 -2.31
N SER A 220 13.81 -8.80 -2.95
CA SER A 220 13.76 -9.97 -3.83
C SER A 220 13.59 -9.53 -5.29
N ALA A 221 14.66 -9.59 -6.08
CA ALA A 221 14.57 -9.35 -7.51
C ALA A 221 13.69 -10.41 -8.20
N LEU A 222 13.70 -11.65 -7.70
CA LEU A 222 12.88 -12.74 -8.22
C LEU A 222 11.38 -12.42 -8.07
N PHE A 223 10.91 -12.08 -6.86
CA PHE A 223 9.50 -11.78 -6.66
C PHE A 223 9.02 -10.49 -7.34
N GLN A 224 9.91 -9.53 -7.59
CA GLN A 224 9.59 -8.37 -8.43
C GLN A 224 9.23 -8.79 -9.86
N VAL A 225 10.06 -9.65 -10.47
CA VAL A 225 9.79 -10.20 -11.80
C VAL A 225 8.51 -11.03 -11.80
N LEU A 226 8.31 -11.90 -10.82
CA LEU A 226 7.11 -12.76 -10.74
C LEU A 226 5.82 -11.96 -10.52
N LEU A 227 5.86 -10.87 -9.72
CA LEU A 227 4.71 -9.97 -9.55
C LEU A 227 4.40 -9.23 -10.86
N ARG A 228 5.43 -8.71 -11.54
CA ARG A 228 5.27 -8.09 -12.86
C ARG A 228 4.65 -9.08 -13.85
N GLU A 229 5.18 -10.29 -13.94
CA GLU A 229 4.66 -11.35 -14.82
C GLU A 229 3.20 -11.69 -14.48
N ALA A 230 2.85 -11.84 -13.20
CA ALA A 230 1.48 -12.14 -12.80
C ALA A 230 0.49 -11.03 -13.24
N CYS A 231 0.90 -9.77 -13.18
CA CYS A 231 0.09 -8.66 -13.65
C CYS A 231 -0.03 -8.59 -15.17
N VAL A 232 1.04 -8.91 -15.91
CA VAL A 232 1.05 -8.87 -17.38
C VAL A 232 0.26 -10.03 -18.00
N HIS A 233 0.31 -11.22 -17.39
CA HIS A 233 -0.39 -12.40 -17.93
C HIS A 233 -1.89 -12.44 -17.62
N ASP A 234 -2.34 -11.78 -16.53
CA ASP A 234 -3.74 -11.75 -16.08
C ASP A 234 -4.21 -10.29 -15.96
N GLU A 235 -4.47 -9.64 -17.10
CA GLU A 235 -4.87 -8.23 -17.18
C GLU A 235 -6.15 -7.93 -16.39
N ALA A 236 -7.10 -8.87 -16.36
CA ALA A 236 -8.35 -8.71 -15.60
C ALA A 236 -8.08 -8.70 -14.09
N LEU A 237 -7.23 -9.60 -13.59
CA LEU A 237 -6.79 -9.60 -12.20
C LEU A 237 -6.06 -8.30 -11.87
N PHE A 238 -5.12 -7.86 -12.72
CA PHE A 238 -4.39 -6.63 -12.50
C PHE A 238 -5.30 -5.40 -12.50
N SER A 239 -6.26 -5.32 -13.43
CA SER A 239 -7.27 -4.25 -13.47
C SER A 239 -8.12 -4.21 -12.20
N SER A 240 -8.57 -5.37 -11.72
CA SER A 240 -9.30 -5.47 -10.44
C SER A 240 -8.42 -5.04 -9.26
N PHE A 241 -7.17 -5.49 -9.20
CA PHE A 241 -6.21 -5.09 -8.17
C PHE A 241 -5.95 -3.58 -8.19
N LEU A 242 -5.67 -3.03 -9.36
CA LEU A 242 -5.40 -1.60 -9.55
C LEU A 242 -6.62 -0.75 -9.20
N ASN A 243 -7.83 -1.19 -9.54
CA ASN A 243 -9.06 -0.54 -9.12
C ASN A 243 -9.18 -0.46 -7.60
N ARG A 244 -8.93 -1.58 -6.90
CA ARG A 244 -8.94 -1.64 -5.43
C ARG A 244 -7.83 -0.76 -4.85
N LEU A 245 -6.61 -0.82 -5.37
CA LEU A 245 -5.47 -0.02 -4.94
C LEU A 245 -5.77 1.49 -5.03
N PHE A 246 -6.32 1.95 -6.16
CA PHE A 246 -6.76 3.33 -6.32
C PHE A 246 -7.81 3.72 -5.29
N ASN A 247 -8.86 2.90 -5.12
CA ASN A 247 -9.93 3.20 -4.16
C ASN A 247 -9.40 3.24 -2.72
N THR A 248 -8.55 2.28 -2.34
CA THR A 248 -7.96 2.21 -1.00
C THR A 248 -7.05 3.41 -0.74
N LEU A 249 -6.18 3.79 -1.68
CA LEU A 249 -5.29 4.94 -1.50
C LEU A 249 -6.05 6.27 -1.49
N SER A 250 -7.08 6.43 -2.34
CA SER A 250 -7.97 7.59 -2.26
C SER A 250 -8.62 7.68 -0.88
N TRP A 251 -9.18 6.58 -0.38
CA TRP A 251 -9.82 6.54 0.93
C TRP A 251 -8.83 6.85 2.07
N THR A 252 -7.66 6.22 2.11
CA THR A 252 -6.66 6.50 3.17
C THR A 252 -6.18 7.95 3.13
N MET A 253 -6.07 8.55 1.94
CA MET A 253 -5.71 9.96 1.80
C MET A 253 -6.84 10.91 2.21
N THR A 254 -8.10 10.57 1.97
CA THR A 254 -9.26 11.30 2.50
C THR A 254 -9.27 11.25 4.03
N GLU A 255 -9.12 10.05 4.63
CA GLU A 255 -9.05 9.88 6.08
C GLU A 255 -7.90 10.66 6.71
N LEU A 256 -6.73 10.67 6.07
CA LEU A 256 -5.58 11.48 6.49
C LEU A 256 -5.93 12.96 6.49
N SER A 257 -6.54 13.44 5.41
CA SER A 257 -6.88 14.85 5.24
C SER A 257 -7.93 15.31 6.26
N VAL A 258 -8.95 14.48 6.51
CA VAL A 258 -9.96 14.71 7.55
C VAL A 258 -9.31 14.74 8.93
N SER A 259 -8.46 13.75 9.24
CA SER A 259 -7.76 13.67 10.53
C SER A 259 -6.90 14.89 10.81
N ILE A 260 -6.16 15.38 9.80
CA ILE A 260 -5.34 16.59 9.93
C ILE A 260 -6.22 17.82 10.17
N ARG A 261 -7.30 17.98 9.39
CA ARG A 261 -8.22 19.12 9.53
C ARG A 261 -8.89 19.15 10.90
N GLU A 262 -9.37 18.00 11.40
CA GLU A 262 -9.96 17.89 12.74
C GLU A 262 -8.97 18.29 13.84
N MET A 263 -7.69 17.93 13.71
CA MET A 263 -6.66 18.36 14.65
C MET A 263 -6.36 19.87 14.54
N GLN A 264 -6.44 20.45 13.34
CA GLN A 264 -6.26 21.89 13.13
C GLN A 264 -7.39 22.69 13.79
N GLU A 265 -8.64 22.25 13.61
CA GLU A 265 -9.83 22.95 14.13
C GLU A 265 -9.88 22.92 15.67
N ASN A 266 -9.44 21.83 16.29
CA ASN A 266 -9.50 21.67 17.75
C ASN A 266 -8.32 22.27 18.52
N TYR A 267 -7.23 22.68 17.84
CA TYR A 267 -5.97 23.21 18.43
C TYR A 267 -5.35 22.39 19.58
N GLN A 268 -5.85 21.17 19.84
CA GLN A 268 -5.36 20.21 20.81
C GLN A 268 -5.11 18.89 20.09
N ILE A 269 -3.85 18.47 20.06
CA ILE A 269 -3.48 17.18 19.49
C ILE A 269 -3.59 16.13 20.60
N GLY A 270 -4.68 15.37 20.61
CA GLY A 270 -4.79 14.21 21.47
C GLY A 270 -3.88 13.09 21.01
N ASP A 271 -3.17 12.43 21.94
CA ASP A 271 -2.24 11.32 21.64
C ASP A 271 -2.86 10.23 20.75
N LEU A 272 -4.15 9.93 20.95
CA LEU A 272 -4.86 8.93 20.15
C LEU A 272 -5.08 9.38 18.70
N GLN A 273 -5.45 10.64 18.48
CA GLN A 273 -5.67 11.19 17.13
C GLN A 273 -4.36 11.26 16.35
N GLN A 274 -3.28 11.69 17.01
CA GLN A 274 -1.95 11.71 16.42
C GLN A 274 -1.47 10.31 16.00
N ARG A 275 -1.66 9.30 16.87
CA ARG A 275 -1.31 7.90 16.54
C ARG A 275 -2.11 7.39 15.35
N LYS A 276 -3.42 7.65 15.32
CA LYS A 276 -4.28 7.29 14.16
C LYS A 276 -3.78 7.96 12.89
N CYS A 277 -3.53 9.27 12.92
CA CYS A 277 -3.02 10.03 11.78
C CYS A 277 -1.68 9.47 11.27
N SER A 278 -0.74 9.16 12.18
CA SER A 278 0.53 8.54 11.82
C SER A 278 0.36 7.19 11.14
N VAL A 279 -0.54 6.33 11.64
CA VAL A 279 -0.81 5.02 11.02
C VAL A 279 -1.43 5.19 9.63
N VAL A 280 -2.40 6.09 9.48
CA VAL A 280 -3.04 6.35 8.18
C VAL A 280 -2.02 6.92 7.18
N PHE A 281 -1.13 7.81 7.62
CA PHE A 281 -0.03 8.32 6.80
C PHE A 281 0.91 7.21 6.32
N ASP A 282 1.31 6.31 7.22
CA ASP A 282 2.17 5.16 6.88
C ASP A 282 1.51 4.24 5.84
N LEU A 283 0.20 3.98 6.01
CA LEU A 283 -0.57 3.17 5.06
C LEU A 283 -0.65 3.86 3.69
N SER A 284 -0.93 5.17 3.64
CA SER A 284 -0.92 5.94 2.40
C SER A 284 0.44 5.91 1.70
N CYS A 285 1.54 6.02 2.44
CA CYS A 285 2.89 5.89 1.90
C CYS A 285 3.16 4.50 1.31
N ASN A 286 2.71 3.44 1.98
CA ASN A 286 2.89 2.06 1.51
C ASN A 286 2.11 1.82 0.21
N LEU A 287 0.87 2.27 0.13
CA LEU A 287 0.03 2.15 -1.06
C LEU A 287 0.59 2.97 -2.23
N ALA A 288 1.09 4.19 -1.98
CA ALA A 288 1.72 5.01 -3.02
C ALA A 288 2.98 4.34 -3.61
N LYS A 289 3.77 3.66 -2.78
CA LYS A 289 4.95 2.88 -3.24
C LYS A 289 4.59 1.64 -4.05
N ILE A 290 3.48 0.97 -3.71
CA ILE A 290 2.96 -0.14 -4.53
C ILE A 290 2.50 0.39 -5.88
N LEU A 291 1.83 1.55 -5.91
CA LEU A 291 1.39 2.18 -7.15
C LEU A 291 2.59 2.62 -8.01
N GLU A 292 3.64 3.17 -7.40
CA GLU A 292 4.92 3.45 -8.06
C GLU A 292 5.56 2.18 -8.64
N PHE A 293 5.58 1.07 -7.92
CA PHE A 293 6.05 -0.20 -8.47
C PHE A 293 5.24 -0.60 -9.72
N CYS A 294 3.91 -0.47 -9.69
CA CYS A 294 3.06 -0.78 -10.84
C CYS A 294 3.38 0.10 -12.06
N THR A 295 3.62 1.41 -11.87
CA THR A 295 3.95 2.32 -12.98
C THR A 295 5.39 2.16 -13.48
N CYS A 296 6.29 1.66 -12.65
CA CYS A 296 7.67 1.28 -13.01
C CYS A 296 7.74 -0.01 -13.81
N GLU A 297 7.13 -1.08 -13.31
CA GLU A 297 7.31 -2.41 -13.89
C GLU A 297 6.28 -2.72 -15.00
N ILE A 298 5.14 -2.02 -14.98
CA ILE A 298 4.00 -2.25 -15.87
C ILE A 298 3.49 -0.91 -16.48
N PRO A 299 4.36 -0.05 -17.06
CA PRO A 299 3.94 1.24 -17.60
C PRO A 299 2.93 1.10 -18.75
N GLN A 300 2.95 0.00 -19.49
CA GLN A 300 2.02 -0.29 -20.58
C GLN A 300 0.55 -0.30 -20.14
N ALA A 301 0.26 -0.67 -18.89
CA ALA A 301 -1.12 -0.65 -18.38
C ALA A 301 -1.69 0.77 -18.20
N PHE A 302 -0.82 1.78 -18.19
CA PHE A 302 -1.18 3.20 -18.10
C PHE A 302 -1.04 3.91 -19.44
N LEU A 303 -0.03 3.55 -20.24
CA LEU A 303 0.25 4.20 -21.52
C LEU A 303 -0.53 3.59 -22.69
N LEU A 304 -0.75 2.28 -22.70
CA LEU A 304 -1.51 1.57 -23.76
C LEU A 304 -2.84 0.99 -23.24
N GLY A 305 -3.00 0.93 -21.91
CA GLY A 305 -4.22 0.47 -21.27
C GLY A 305 -5.35 1.50 -21.33
N PRO A 306 -6.49 1.21 -20.66
CA PRO A 306 -7.63 2.13 -20.62
C PRO A 306 -7.23 3.52 -20.10
N ASP A 307 -7.62 4.57 -20.81
CA ASP A 307 -7.37 5.98 -20.45
C ASP A 307 -7.75 6.31 -18.99
N MET A 308 -8.78 5.62 -18.47
CA MET A 308 -9.20 5.72 -17.08
C MET A 308 -8.10 5.42 -16.05
N ASN A 309 -7.13 4.54 -16.35
CA ASN A 309 -6.02 4.24 -15.45
C ASN A 309 -5.15 5.48 -15.25
N LEU A 310 -4.79 6.14 -16.34
CA LEU A 310 -3.95 7.34 -16.33
C LEU A 310 -4.69 8.55 -15.73
N ARG A 311 -5.99 8.71 -16.03
CA ARG A 311 -6.82 9.74 -15.40
C ARG A 311 -6.90 9.57 -13.88
N ARG A 312 -7.25 8.37 -13.40
CA ARG A 312 -7.35 8.11 -11.94
C ARG A 312 -6.01 8.27 -11.25
N LEU A 313 -4.91 7.86 -11.90
CA LEU A 313 -3.55 8.09 -11.40
C LEU A 313 -3.25 9.58 -11.25
N THR A 314 -3.58 10.37 -12.27
CA THR A 314 -3.36 11.81 -12.28
C THR A 314 -4.22 12.52 -11.23
N GLU A 315 -5.51 12.20 -11.14
CA GLU A 315 -6.41 12.70 -10.08
C GLU A 315 -5.84 12.45 -8.69
N LEU A 316 -5.32 11.24 -8.45
CA LEU A 316 -4.76 10.85 -7.17
C LEU A 316 -3.46 11.59 -6.86
N ILE A 317 -2.57 11.75 -7.84
CA ILE A 317 -1.35 12.53 -7.69
C ILE A 317 -1.70 13.98 -7.33
N ILE A 318 -2.60 14.60 -8.08
CA ILE A 318 -3.05 15.98 -7.83
C ILE A 318 -3.68 16.09 -6.44
N PHE A 319 -4.54 15.15 -6.07
CA PHE A 319 -5.18 15.09 -4.75
C PHE A 319 -4.14 15.03 -3.62
N ILE A 320 -3.19 14.09 -3.69
CA ILE A 320 -2.15 13.94 -2.67
C ILE A 320 -1.27 15.18 -2.61
N LEU A 321 -0.82 15.70 -3.75
CA LEU A 321 0.04 16.89 -3.78
C LEU A 321 -0.68 18.10 -3.19
N ASN A 322 -1.95 18.32 -3.52
CA ASN A 322 -2.70 19.44 -2.98
C ASN A 322 -2.87 19.34 -1.45
N HIS A 323 -3.10 18.13 -0.94
CA HIS A 323 -3.26 17.90 0.48
C HIS A 323 -1.95 18.02 1.27
N ILE A 324 -0.86 17.48 0.74
CA ILE A 324 0.45 17.47 1.43
C ILE A 324 1.16 18.82 1.32
N ILE A 325 1.02 19.54 0.19
CA ILE A 325 1.74 20.80 -0.04
C ILE A 325 0.96 22.02 0.48
N PHE A 326 -0.36 22.11 0.26
CA PHE A 326 -1.10 23.36 0.51
C PHE A 326 -2.04 23.34 1.72
N THR A 327 -2.38 22.18 2.29
CA THR A 327 -3.47 22.10 3.29
C THR A 327 -3.00 22.34 4.73
N SER A 328 -1.69 22.43 4.99
CA SER A 328 -1.19 22.64 6.36
C SER A 328 0.18 23.32 6.42
N ASP A 329 0.36 24.18 7.43
CA ASP A 329 1.67 24.66 7.85
C ASP A 329 2.62 23.45 8.01
N SER A 330 3.85 23.60 7.51
CA SER A 330 4.84 22.53 7.50
C SER A 330 5.10 21.97 8.90
N GLU A 331 5.12 22.85 9.91
CA GLU A 331 5.34 22.46 11.29
C GLU A 331 4.15 21.69 11.87
N PHE A 332 2.91 22.10 11.53
CA PHE A 332 1.70 21.43 12.00
C PHE A 332 1.57 20.02 11.44
N PHE A 333 1.88 19.83 10.15
CA PHE A 333 1.85 18.51 9.52
C PHE A 333 2.86 17.56 10.16
N ASP A 334 4.10 18.02 10.32
CA ASP A 334 5.15 17.20 10.91
C ASP A 334 4.81 16.82 12.36
N MET A 335 4.19 17.74 13.11
CA MET A 335 3.67 17.46 14.44
C MET A 335 2.52 16.45 14.43
N SER A 336 1.58 16.57 13.50
CA SER A 336 0.40 15.69 13.36
C SER A 336 0.74 14.23 13.07
N VAL A 337 1.86 14.00 12.36
CA VAL A 337 2.32 12.68 11.92
C VAL A 337 3.50 12.18 12.79
N ARG A 338 3.86 12.91 13.84
CA ARG A 338 5.01 12.59 14.71
C ARG A 338 4.77 11.30 15.51
N ARG A 339 5.78 10.44 15.54
CA ARG A 339 5.78 9.22 16.36
C ARG A 339 6.31 9.50 17.79
N PRO A 340 5.71 8.94 18.85
CA PRO A 340 6.18 9.11 20.24
C PRO A 340 7.61 8.61 20.54
N CYS A 341 8.20 7.78 19.66
CA CYS A 341 9.49 7.10 19.89
C CYS A 341 10.64 7.54 18.96
N GLN A 342 10.43 8.52 18.06
CA GLN A 342 11.47 8.98 17.13
C GLN A 342 11.65 10.49 17.27
N TYR A 343 12.61 10.90 18.10
CA TYR A 343 12.86 12.33 18.40
C TYR A 343 13.72 13.06 17.36
N GLN A 344 14.30 12.38 16.34
CA GLN A 344 15.39 12.97 15.53
C GLN A 344 15.31 12.83 14.00
N GLU A 345 14.37 12.10 13.40
CA GLU A 345 14.27 12.06 11.92
C GLU A 345 13.40 13.20 11.41
N LYS A 346 14.03 14.34 11.07
CA LYS A 346 13.40 15.43 10.32
C LYS A 346 13.00 14.94 8.92
N THR A 347 11.77 15.28 8.50
CA THR A 347 11.08 15.17 7.18
C THR A 347 10.23 13.93 6.86
N ASN A 348 8.96 13.94 7.34
CA ASN A 348 7.90 12.97 7.02
C ASN A 348 7.33 13.11 5.59
N ARG A 349 7.19 14.33 5.06
CA ARG A 349 6.54 14.57 3.75
C ARG A 349 7.26 13.93 2.56
N ALA A 350 8.59 13.85 2.62
CA ALA A 350 9.40 13.25 1.56
C ALA A 350 9.01 11.80 1.27
N ILE A 351 8.54 11.06 2.29
CA ILE A 351 8.18 9.64 2.20
C ILE A 351 6.99 9.43 1.26
N ILE A 352 6.01 10.34 1.25
CA ILE A 352 4.84 10.27 0.37
C ILE A 352 5.05 10.99 -0.95
N LEU A 353 5.86 12.06 -0.99
CA LEU A 353 6.13 12.80 -2.22
C LEU A 353 7.05 12.02 -3.17
N ALA A 354 8.02 11.27 -2.64
CA ALA A 354 8.95 10.48 -3.43
C ALA A 354 8.28 9.49 -4.41
N PRO A 355 7.34 8.63 -3.98
CA PRO A 355 6.67 7.73 -4.91
C PRO A 355 5.88 8.45 -6.00
N LEU A 356 5.36 9.66 -5.74
CA LEU A 356 4.66 10.45 -6.76
C LEU A 356 5.61 10.93 -7.85
N VAL A 357 6.81 11.40 -7.46
CA VAL A 357 7.84 11.76 -8.44
C VAL A 357 8.30 10.54 -9.22
N GLY A 358 8.44 9.39 -8.57
CA GLY A 358 8.75 8.12 -9.21
C GLY A 358 7.73 7.71 -10.25
N ILE A 359 6.44 7.82 -9.92
CA ILE A 359 5.36 7.55 -10.87
C ILE A 359 5.50 8.41 -12.14
N ILE A 360 5.67 9.72 -11.98
CA ILE A 360 5.75 10.65 -13.12
C ILE A 360 6.98 10.37 -13.97
N THR A 361 8.15 10.29 -13.32
CA THR A 361 9.42 10.05 -14.03
C THR A 361 9.45 8.69 -14.73
N SER A 362 8.86 7.67 -14.12
CA SER A 362 8.73 6.35 -14.72
C SER A 362 7.85 6.33 -15.98
N LEU A 363 6.71 7.03 -15.94
CA LEU A 363 5.84 7.12 -17.11
C LEU A 363 6.49 7.92 -18.24
N MET A 364 7.24 8.97 -17.91
CA MET A 364 8.04 9.72 -18.90
C MET A 364 9.13 8.85 -19.54
N ASP A 365 9.81 8.04 -18.74
CA ASP A 365 10.81 7.10 -19.23
C ASP A 365 10.21 6.06 -20.16
N ALA A 366 9.09 5.44 -19.76
CA ALA A 366 8.41 4.47 -20.61
C ALA A 366 7.88 5.11 -21.90
N HIS A 367 7.40 6.36 -21.86
CA HIS A 367 6.91 7.08 -23.03
C HIS A 367 8.01 7.29 -24.07
N THR A 368 9.25 7.54 -23.67
CA THR A 368 10.39 7.69 -24.61
C THR A 368 10.86 6.38 -25.25
N ASN A 369 10.55 5.23 -24.64
CA ASN A 369 11.03 3.91 -25.09
C ASN A 369 10.00 3.14 -25.93
N LEU A 370 8.74 3.60 -25.98
CA LEU A 370 7.66 2.97 -26.72
C LEU A 370 7.46 3.67 -28.08
N GLU A 371 7.09 2.91 -29.11
CA GLU A 371 6.77 3.46 -30.42
C GLU A 371 5.58 4.44 -30.33
N PRO A 372 5.56 5.57 -31.07
CA PRO A 372 4.58 6.66 -30.87
C PRO A 372 3.12 6.33 -31.18
N MET A 373 2.79 5.11 -31.61
CA MET A 373 1.46 4.79 -32.09
C MET A 373 0.50 4.56 -30.91
N GLU A 374 -0.44 5.49 -30.73
CA GLU A 374 -1.59 5.44 -29.80
C GLU A 374 -1.26 5.35 -28.29
N LEU A 375 -0.19 6.00 -27.82
CA LEU A 375 0.08 6.15 -26.39
C LEU A 375 -0.85 7.20 -25.75
N ASN A 376 -1.35 6.91 -24.55
CA ASN A 376 -2.04 7.88 -23.70
C ASN A 376 -1.09 9.04 -23.36
N ASP A 377 -1.54 10.26 -23.62
CA ASP A 377 -0.75 11.49 -23.42
C ASP A 377 -0.73 11.90 -21.94
N VAL A 378 0.34 11.49 -21.23
CA VAL A 378 0.56 11.79 -19.81
C VAL A 378 0.45 13.29 -19.54
N VAL A 379 1.17 14.13 -20.27
CA VAL A 379 1.14 15.58 -20.04
C VAL A 379 -0.25 16.14 -20.35
N GLY A 380 -0.89 15.66 -21.42
CA GLY A 380 -2.24 16.07 -21.82
C GLY A 380 -3.30 15.80 -20.76
N VAL A 381 -3.22 14.64 -20.08
CA VAL A 381 -4.14 14.31 -18.99
C VAL A 381 -3.97 15.28 -17.81
N PHE A 382 -2.73 15.60 -17.40
CA PHE A 382 -2.49 16.60 -16.34
C PHE A 382 -3.00 18.00 -16.72
N VAL A 383 -2.82 18.40 -17.97
CA VAL A 383 -3.35 19.68 -18.48
C VAL A 383 -4.88 19.69 -18.44
N SER A 384 -5.54 18.59 -18.84
CA SER A 384 -7.01 18.48 -18.84
C SER A 384 -7.65 18.54 -17.45
N MET A 385 -6.86 18.40 -16.39
CA MET A 385 -7.30 18.45 -15.00
C MET A 385 -6.94 19.77 -14.29
N ASP A 386 -6.58 20.81 -15.05
CA ASP A 386 -6.19 22.13 -14.55
C ASP A 386 -5.09 22.09 -13.47
N CYS A 387 -4.16 21.13 -13.58
CA CYS A 387 -3.10 20.98 -12.59
C CYS A 387 -2.18 22.22 -12.55
N PRO A 388 -2.04 22.90 -11.40
CA PRO A 388 -1.17 24.07 -11.32
C PRO A 388 0.30 23.67 -11.49
N ALA A 389 1.01 24.31 -12.43
CA ALA A 389 2.45 24.07 -12.61
C ALA A 389 3.29 24.40 -11.36
N THR A 390 2.76 25.24 -10.45
CA THR A 390 3.37 25.59 -9.16
C THR A 390 3.57 24.40 -8.25
N VAL A 391 2.71 23.38 -8.33
CA VAL A 391 2.82 22.16 -7.51
C VAL A 391 4.13 21.42 -7.80
N PHE A 392 4.52 21.35 -9.07
CA PHE A 392 5.76 20.71 -9.49
C PHE A 392 6.99 21.57 -9.19
N GLN A 393 6.86 22.90 -9.19
CA GLN A 393 7.93 23.79 -8.71
C GLN A 393 8.22 23.56 -7.23
N CYS A 394 7.19 23.35 -6.41
CA CYS A 394 7.37 22.98 -5.01
C CYS A 394 8.09 21.64 -4.84
N LEU A 395 7.80 20.65 -5.70
CA LEU A 395 8.49 19.35 -5.70
C LEU A 395 9.97 19.49 -6.12
N LEU A 396 10.26 20.30 -7.14
CA LEU A 396 11.63 20.57 -7.61
C LEU A 396 12.46 21.33 -6.57
N GLY A 397 11.81 22.25 -5.83
CA GLY A 397 12.43 22.98 -4.73
C GLY A 397 12.57 22.19 -3.42
N TYR A 398 12.05 20.96 -3.35
CA TYR A 398 12.10 20.14 -2.15
C TYR A 398 13.50 19.57 -1.91
N ASN A 399 13.94 19.50 -0.65
CA ASN A 399 15.26 18.95 -0.32
C ASN A 399 15.24 17.41 -0.32
N TRP A 400 15.67 16.82 -1.44
CA TRP A 400 15.72 15.37 -1.62
C TRP A 400 16.97 14.69 -1.05
N SER A 401 17.91 15.42 -0.41
CA SER A 401 19.20 14.87 0.05
C SER A 401 19.10 13.71 1.06
N ASN A 402 17.96 13.58 1.75
CA ASN A 402 17.67 12.48 2.68
C ASN A 402 17.09 11.23 2.00
N VAL A 403 16.53 11.38 0.79
CA VAL A 403 15.84 10.32 0.05
C VAL A 403 16.66 9.83 -1.14
N LEU A 404 17.40 10.72 -1.76
CA LEU A 404 18.19 10.48 -2.96
C LEU A 404 19.69 10.57 -2.63
N ARG A 405 20.47 9.56 -3.07
CA ARG A 405 21.94 9.63 -3.06
C ARG A 405 22.52 9.27 -4.43
N GLY A 406 23.47 10.09 -4.91
CA GLY A 406 24.24 9.84 -6.13
C GLY A 406 23.61 10.38 -7.42
N ASP A 407 24.32 10.20 -8.55
CA ASP A 407 24.03 10.86 -9.85
C ASP A 407 22.71 10.43 -10.51
N ALA A 408 22.22 9.23 -10.21
CA ALA A 408 20.91 8.74 -10.69
C ALA A 408 19.71 9.56 -10.17
N SER A 409 19.92 10.36 -9.12
CA SER A 409 18.89 11.26 -8.59
C SER A 409 18.74 12.55 -9.39
N LEU A 410 19.85 13.09 -9.90
CA LEU A 410 19.86 14.32 -10.70
C LEU A 410 19.18 14.10 -12.05
N THR A 411 19.35 12.92 -12.64
CA THR A 411 18.68 12.56 -13.89
C THR A 411 17.16 12.46 -13.73
N LYS A 412 16.66 11.87 -12.63
CA LYS A 412 15.22 11.82 -12.33
C LYS A 412 14.63 13.21 -12.06
N LEU A 413 15.37 14.08 -11.35
CA LEU A 413 14.92 15.46 -11.11
C LEU A 413 14.91 16.31 -12.39
N ALA A 414 15.89 16.14 -13.28
CA ALA A 414 15.90 16.80 -14.58
C ALA A 414 14.68 16.42 -15.43
N LYS A 415 14.26 15.15 -15.38
CA LYS A 415 13.02 14.70 -16.06
C LYS A 415 11.76 15.30 -15.47
N LEU A 416 11.71 15.45 -14.14
CA LEU A 416 10.61 16.16 -13.49
C LEU A 416 10.56 17.64 -13.92
N GLU A 417 11.72 18.26 -14.09
CA GLU A 417 11.84 19.63 -14.59
C GLU A 417 11.35 19.75 -16.05
N GLU A 418 11.74 18.82 -16.92
CA GLU A 418 11.23 18.72 -18.29
C GLU A 418 9.71 18.55 -18.33
N PHE A 419 9.17 17.63 -17.52
CA PHE A 419 7.73 17.42 -17.38
C PHE A 419 7.02 18.70 -16.93
N SER A 420 7.55 19.40 -15.92
CA SER A 420 6.97 20.65 -15.41
C SER A 420 7.00 21.77 -16.46
N SER A 421 8.08 21.85 -17.25
CA SER A 421 8.20 22.80 -18.37
C SER A 421 7.15 22.52 -19.44
N ASN A 422 7.04 21.26 -19.88
CA ASN A 422 6.06 20.83 -20.89
C ASN A 422 4.61 21.08 -20.44
N LEU A 423 4.30 20.77 -19.18
CA LEU A 423 3.00 21.05 -18.58
C LEU A 423 2.70 22.55 -18.65
N ARG A 424 3.62 23.40 -18.21
CA ARG A 424 3.46 24.86 -18.21
C ARG A 424 3.22 25.40 -19.62
N SER A 425 4.05 25.01 -20.58
CA SER A 425 3.96 25.47 -21.97
C SER A 425 2.62 25.08 -22.60
N ARG A 426 2.13 23.86 -22.36
CA ARG A 426 0.83 23.40 -22.88
C ARG A 426 -0.35 24.08 -22.20
N THR A 427 -0.31 24.25 -20.88
CA THR A 427 -1.36 24.99 -20.15
C THR A 427 -1.46 26.44 -20.63
N GLU A 428 -0.33 27.12 -20.88
CA GLU A 428 -0.33 28.47 -21.44
C GLU A 428 -0.85 28.53 -22.87
N ALA A 429 -0.51 27.53 -23.71
CA ALA A 429 -1.01 27.46 -25.08
C ALA A 429 -2.54 27.33 -25.12
N ILE A 430 -3.12 26.46 -24.28
CA ILE A 430 -4.58 26.29 -24.19
C ILE A 430 -5.26 27.57 -23.71
N LYS A 431 -4.74 28.22 -22.67
CA LYS A 431 -5.30 29.50 -22.18
C LYS A 431 -5.30 30.60 -23.24
N ARG A 432 -4.26 30.67 -24.10
CA ARG A 432 -4.22 31.60 -25.23
C ARG A 432 -5.30 31.25 -26.27
N THR A 433 -5.49 29.98 -26.58
CA THR A 433 -6.51 29.53 -27.54
C THR A 433 -7.94 29.76 -27.01
N GLU A 434 -8.21 29.47 -25.74
CA GLU A 434 -9.53 29.68 -25.11
C GLU A 434 -9.91 31.18 -25.02
N SER A 435 -8.92 32.06 -24.84
CA SER A 435 -9.15 33.51 -24.86
C SER A 435 -9.63 34.04 -26.21
N PHE A 436 -9.45 33.28 -27.29
CA PHE A 436 -9.85 33.64 -28.65
C PHE A 436 -11.23 33.10 -29.06
N VAL A 437 -11.80 32.14 -28.32
CA VAL A 437 -13.01 31.37 -28.71
C VAL A 437 -14.27 31.76 -27.90
N ARG A 438 -14.17 32.72 -26.97
CA ARG A 438 -15.32 33.20 -26.15
C ARG A 438 -16.31 34.12 -26.90
N THR A 439 -16.77 33.69 -28.06
CA THR A 439 -17.95 34.25 -28.75
C THR A 439 -18.75 33.11 -29.37
N GLY A 440 -19.64 32.51 -28.58
CA GLY A 440 -20.51 31.43 -29.03
C GLY A 440 -21.21 30.74 -27.86
N ASP A 441 -22.15 31.44 -27.22
CA ASP A 441 -23.15 30.80 -26.37
C ASP A 441 -24.06 29.96 -27.28
N ASN A 442 -23.86 28.64 -27.31
CA ASN A 442 -24.86 27.66 -27.70
C ASN A 442 -24.44 26.27 -27.21
N GLU A 443 -25.45 25.47 -26.83
CA GLU A 443 -25.40 24.04 -26.49
C GLU A 443 -25.30 23.68 -25.00
N ALA A 444 -26.36 24.00 -24.26
CA ALA A 444 -26.63 23.47 -22.93
C ALA A 444 -27.39 22.11 -22.94
N GLU A 445 -27.72 21.53 -24.10
CA GLU A 445 -28.63 20.38 -24.19
C GLU A 445 -27.97 18.98 -24.19
N ASP A 446 -26.66 18.86 -24.43
CA ASP A 446 -25.98 17.55 -24.53
C ASP A 446 -24.93 17.25 -23.43
N CYS A 447 -24.95 17.99 -22.32
CA CYS A 447 -24.01 17.76 -21.21
C CYS A 447 -24.38 16.52 -20.37
N CYS A 448 -23.37 15.77 -19.93
CA CYS A 448 -23.50 14.60 -19.07
C CYS A 448 -24.00 15.00 -17.68
N CYS A 449 -25.17 14.50 -17.29
CA CYS A 449 -25.80 14.81 -15.99
C CYS A 449 -25.06 14.24 -14.76
N ILE A 450 -23.93 13.54 -14.95
CA ILE A 450 -23.14 12.98 -13.85
C ILE A 450 -21.94 13.87 -13.53
N CYS A 451 -21.23 14.36 -14.53
CA CYS A 451 -20.08 15.25 -14.32
C CYS A 451 -20.40 16.72 -14.56
N TYR A 452 -21.50 17.04 -15.25
CA TYR A 452 -21.87 18.38 -15.68
C TYR A 452 -20.77 19.14 -16.44
N ALA A 453 -19.80 18.42 -17.00
CA ALA A 453 -18.61 18.99 -17.65
C ALA A 453 -18.36 18.43 -19.06
N CYS A 454 -18.65 17.15 -19.32
CA CYS A 454 -18.41 16.50 -20.60
C CYS A 454 -19.73 16.26 -21.36
N ASN A 455 -19.67 16.14 -22.68
CA ASN A 455 -20.84 15.78 -23.50
C ASN A 455 -21.28 14.32 -23.26
N SER A 456 -22.56 14.04 -23.46
CA SER A 456 -23.17 12.71 -23.33
C SER A 456 -22.86 11.83 -24.55
N ASP A 457 -21.62 11.37 -24.64
CA ASP A 457 -21.06 10.59 -25.76
C ASP A 457 -21.12 9.05 -25.59
N ALA A 458 -21.92 8.55 -24.64
CA ALA A 458 -22.09 7.13 -24.39
C ALA A 458 -23.54 6.75 -24.09
N MET A 459 -23.96 5.58 -24.59
CA MET A 459 -25.28 4.97 -24.38
C MET A 459 -25.12 3.56 -23.79
N PHE A 460 -25.98 3.20 -22.82
CA PHE A 460 -25.85 1.93 -22.09
C PHE A 460 -26.87 0.90 -22.57
N GLU A 461 -26.41 -0.31 -22.90
CA GLU A 461 -27.31 -1.41 -23.25
C GLU A 461 -27.63 -2.29 -22.03
N PRO A 462 -28.88 -2.77 -21.85
CA PRO A 462 -30.06 -2.59 -22.72
C PRO A 462 -30.95 -1.40 -22.34
N CYS A 463 -30.57 -0.58 -21.35
CA CYS A 463 -31.47 0.42 -20.76
C CYS A 463 -31.51 1.78 -21.51
N HIS A 464 -30.67 1.95 -22.52
CA HIS A 464 -30.49 3.14 -23.38
C HIS A 464 -30.30 4.49 -22.67
N HIS A 465 -29.97 4.49 -21.37
CA HIS A 465 -29.55 5.70 -20.69
C HIS A 465 -28.22 6.23 -21.25
N LYS A 466 -28.01 7.54 -21.14
CA LYS A 466 -26.83 8.23 -21.69
C LYS A 466 -26.03 8.94 -20.61
N SER A 467 -24.72 8.99 -20.79
CA SER A 467 -23.80 9.86 -20.06
C SER A 467 -22.55 10.07 -20.90
N CYS A 468 -21.55 10.78 -20.37
CA CYS A 468 -20.22 10.71 -20.96
C CYS A 468 -19.59 9.33 -20.73
N HIS A 469 -18.73 8.89 -21.65
CA HIS A 469 -18.02 7.62 -21.62
C HIS A 469 -17.16 7.49 -20.36
N GLY A 470 -16.53 8.58 -19.91
CA GLY A 470 -15.71 8.59 -18.69
C GLY A 470 -16.49 8.22 -17.43
N CYS A 471 -17.68 8.80 -17.24
CA CYS A 471 -18.52 8.54 -16.06
C CYS A 471 -18.98 7.08 -15.99
N ILE A 472 -19.51 6.54 -17.10
CA ILE A 472 -19.98 5.15 -17.11
C ILE A 472 -18.82 4.16 -16.99
N THR A 473 -17.71 4.39 -17.70
CA THR A 473 -16.56 3.47 -17.63
C THR A 473 -15.99 3.43 -16.22
N ARG A 474 -15.92 4.56 -15.51
CA ARG A 474 -15.53 4.61 -14.09
C ARG A 474 -16.53 3.88 -13.19
N HIS A 475 -17.83 4.05 -13.41
CA HIS A 475 -18.87 3.40 -12.63
C HIS A 475 -18.79 1.87 -12.73
N LEU A 476 -18.60 1.35 -13.95
CA LEU A 476 -18.54 -0.08 -14.24
C LEU A 476 -17.33 -0.79 -13.61
N LEU A 477 -16.30 -0.06 -13.17
CA LEU A 477 -15.19 -0.62 -12.39
C LEU A 477 -15.64 -1.15 -11.02
N ASN A 478 -16.69 -0.56 -10.43
CA ASN A 478 -17.17 -0.91 -9.10
C ASN A 478 -18.50 -1.68 -9.12
N GLY A 479 -19.28 -1.57 -10.20
CA GLY A 479 -20.52 -2.32 -10.35
C GLY A 479 -21.05 -2.32 -11.79
N GLN A 480 -21.46 -3.48 -12.28
CA GLN A 480 -21.96 -3.69 -13.65
C GLN A 480 -23.43 -3.26 -13.82
N ARG A 481 -23.83 -2.15 -13.20
CA ARG A 481 -25.21 -1.66 -13.20
C ARG A 481 -25.30 -0.24 -13.75
N CYS A 482 -26.47 0.14 -14.22
CA CYS A 482 -26.74 1.49 -14.66
C CYS A 482 -27.01 2.36 -13.43
N PHE A 483 -26.35 3.51 -13.30
CA PHE A 483 -26.58 4.41 -12.17
C PHE A 483 -27.96 5.11 -12.19
N PHE A 484 -28.69 5.07 -13.31
CA PHE A 484 -30.04 5.64 -13.41
C PHE A 484 -31.15 4.64 -13.03
N CYS A 485 -31.10 3.43 -13.58
CA CYS A 485 -32.19 2.44 -13.43
C CYS A 485 -31.77 1.15 -12.73
N ASN A 486 -30.50 1.02 -12.33
CA ASN A 486 -29.94 -0.15 -11.64
C ASN A 486 -29.98 -1.47 -12.44
N ALA A 487 -30.35 -1.41 -13.73
CA ALA A 487 -30.29 -2.54 -14.66
C ALA A 487 -28.84 -2.95 -14.93
N ILE A 488 -28.59 -4.23 -15.24
CA ILE A 488 -27.25 -4.70 -15.58
C ILE A 488 -26.85 -4.10 -16.94
N VAL A 489 -25.68 -3.46 -16.98
CA VAL A 489 -25.13 -2.90 -18.22
C VAL A 489 -24.31 -3.98 -18.92
N THR A 490 -24.71 -4.33 -20.13
CA THR A 490 -24.02 -5.37 -20.93
C THR A 490 -22.96 -4.77 -21.85
N SER A 491 -23.17 -3.55 -22.34
CA SER A 491 -22.22 -2.84 -23.18
C SER A 491 -22.45 -1.33 -23.15
N VAL A 492 -21.40 -0.58 -23.47
CA VAL A 492 -21.44 0.89 -23.62
C VAL A 492 -21.11 1.21 -25.08
N VAL A 493 -22.01 1.91 -25.76
CA VAL A 493 -21.91 2.24 -27.18
C VAL A 493 -21.73 3.75 -27.35
N LYS A 494 -20.81 4.19 -28.22
CA LYS A 494 -20.72 5.59 -28.63
C LYS A 494 -21.80 5.85 -29.69
N PRO A 495 -22.80 6.71 -29.45
CA PRO A 495 -23.79 7.04 -30.46
C PRO A 495 -23.10 7.77 -31.62
N GLU A 496 -23.37 7.37 -32.87
CA GLU A 496 -22.85 8.07 -34.04
C GLU A 496 -23.34 9.53 -34.05
N PRO A 497 -22.50 10.49 -34.48
CA PRO A 497 -22.94 11.88 -34.60
C PRO A 497 -24.11 11.95 -35.57
N ARG A 498 -25.22 12.54 -35.14
CA ARG A 498 -26.37 12.81 -36.01
C ARG A 498 -25.92 13.75 -37.12
N ASN A 499 -25.69 13.21 -38.32
CA ASN A 499 -25.63 14.02 -39.52
C ASN A 499 -26.99 14.70 -39.70
N HIS A 500 -27.09 15.97 -39.35
CA HIS A 500 -28.20 16.82 -39.77
C HIS A 500 -28.06 17.12 -41.26
N SER A 501 -28.35 16.12 -42.10
CA SER A 501 -28.68 16.37 -43.50
C SER A 501 -30.05 17.02 -43.54
N TRP A 502 -30.08 18.30 -43.85
CA TRP A 502 -31.30 19.05 -44.17
C TRP A 502 -31.98 18.39 -45.38
N GLU A 503 -32.94 17.49 -45.16
CA GLU A 503 -33.92 17.14 -46.19
C GLU A 503 -34.91 18.29 -46.31
N THR A 504 -34.59 19.25 -47.18
CA THR A 504 -35.60 20.10 -47.84
C THR A 504 -36.45 19.23 -48.75
N ARG A 505 -37.44 18.51 -48.20
CA ARG A 505 -38.57 18.04 -49.00
C ARG A 505 -39.57 19.17 -49.11
N GLY A 506 -39.52 19.82 -50.27
CA GLY A 506 -40.48 20.82 -50.69
C GLY A 506 -41.90 20.27 -50.69
N TRP A 507 -42.81 21.09 -50.17
CA TRP A 507 -44.23 20.98 -50.47
C TRP A 507 -44.46 21.55 -51.87
N LEU A 508 -44.71 20.67 -52.83
CA LEU A 508 -45.54 20.90 -54.00
C LEU A 508 -46.33 19.62 -54.30
#